data_AF-A0A7C2PRN8-F1
#
_entry.id   AF-A0A7C2PRN8-F1
#
_cell.length_a   1.000
_cell.length_b   1.000
_cell.length_c   1.000
_cell.angle_alpha   90.00
_cell.angle_beta   90.00
_cell.angle_gamma   90.00
#
_symmetry.space_group_name_H-M   'P 1'
#
loop_
_entity.id
_entity.type
_entity.pdbx_description
1 polymer ?
#
loop_
_entity_poly.entity_id
_entity_poly.type
_entity_poly.pdbx_seq_one_letter_code
_entity_poly.pdbx_strand_id
1 'polypeptide(L)'
;MPSERRHVEFFGPDLARGPVLSGLPAVAAVQIATALAQLRAPLLRSDTDLESHALFIRSLADKLFPEFASDVALEVGPEVADKINTQIVDNSGTYSLLHCWLADSKGGGETALAPDAVTWGVGTVILQTVTANKRYLVVTPTTGVLNVEVSYTGDRTWYWAVERNGRVVHSDALNFNP
;
A
#
# COMPACT_ATOMS: atom_id res chain seq x y z
N MET A 1 -46.28 11.20 -13.18
CA MET A 1 -45.19 11.84 -12.42
C MET A 1 -44.04 10.86 -12.39
N PRO A 2 -42.82 11.21 -12.85
CA PRO A 2 -41.69 10.30 -12.72
C PRO A 2 -41.39 10.16 -11.23
N SER A 3 -41.40 8.93 -10.71
CA SER A 3 -41.10 8.67 -9.31
C SER A 3 -39.66 9.14 -9.04
N GLU A 4 -39.48 10.05 -8.08
CA GLU A 4 -38.18 10.39 -7.49
C GLU A 4 -37.63 9.19 -6.69
N ARG A 5 -37.40 8.06 -7.35
CA ARG A 5 -36.67 6.94 -6.77
C ARG A 5 -35.21 7.35 -6.72
N ARG A 6 -34.80 8.02 -5.64
CA ARG A 6 -33.38 8.20 -5.33
C ARG A 6 -32.82 6.82 -4.98
N HIS A 7 -31.92 6.31 -5.82
CA HIS A 7 -31.19 5.10 -5.50
C HIS A 7 -30.11 5.47 -4.48
N VAL A 8 -30.25 4.98 -3.25
CA VAL A 8 -29.20 5.11 -2.23
C VAL A 8 -28.35 3.87 -2.35
N GLU A 9 -27.17 3.99 -2.96
CA GLU A 9 -26.18 2.93 -2.89
C GLU A 9 -25.59 2.92 -1.48
N PHE A 10 -26.06 1.99 -0.65
CA PHE A 10 -25.45 1.75 0.64
C PHE A 10 -24.09 1.08 0.45
N PHE A 11 -23.07 1.89 0.17
CA PHE A 11 -21.70 1.55 0.51
C PHE A 11 -21.57 1.88 2.00
N GLY A 12 -22.13 1.03 2.85
CA GLY A 12 -21.91 1.15 4.28
C GLY A 12 -20.42 1.29 4.57
N PRO A 13 -20.01 1.95 5.67
CA PRO A 13 -18.77 1.51 6.30
C PRO A 13 -18.96 0.00 6.51
N ASP A 14 -18.05 -0.82 6.01
CA ASP A 14 -17.86 -2.16 6.56
C ASP A 14 -18.83 -3.29 6.12
N LEU A 15 -18.66 -3.83 4.90
CA LEU A 15 -19.08 -5.22 4.61
C LEU A 15 -17.89 -6.21 4.51
N ALA A 16 -16.65 -5.74 4.72
CA ALA A 16 -15.47 -6.62 4.68
C ALA A 16 -14.25 -6.09 5.46
N ARG A 17 -14.36 -4.99 6.20
CA ARG A 17 -13.18 -4.32 6.80
C ARG A 17 -13.56 -3.83 8.19
N GLY A 18 -13.47 -4.77 9.13
CA GLY A 18 -14.00 -4.65 10.49
C GLY A 18 -13.63 -3.36 11.25
N PRO A 19 -14.20 -3.18 12.46
CA PRO A 19 -14.31 -1.91 13.19
C PRO A 19 -13.01 -1.14 13.45
N VAL A 20 -11.86 -1.77 13.22
CA VAL A 20 -10.50 -1.24 13.43
C VAL A 20 -10.11 -0.16 12.39
N LEU A 21 -10.76 -0.11 11.21
CA LEU A 21 -10.35 0.79 10.12
C LEU A 21 -11.20 2.05 9.96
N SER A 22 -12.30 2.19 10.71
CA SER A 22 -13.26 3.30 10.59
C SER A 22 -12.70 4.68 10.97
N GLY A 23 -11.59 4.72 11.74
CA GLY A 23 -10.92 5.96 12.15
C GLY A 23 -9.84 6.47 11.19
N LEU A 24 -9.54 5.76 10.11
CA LEU A 24 -8.47 6.16 9.19
C LEU A 24 -8.95 7.27 8.23
N PRO A 25 -8.16 8.35 8.01
CA PRO A 25 -8.53 9.42 7.08
C PRO A 25 -8.81 8.92 5.66
N ALA A 26 -8.11 7.88 5.20
CA ALA A 26 -8.40 7.23 3.91
C ALA A 26 -9.82 6.64 3.81
N VAL A 27 -10.35 6.11 4.91
CA VAL A 27 -11.71 5.56 4.95
C VAL A 27 -12.72 6.69 4.94
N ALA A 28 -12.48 7.75 5.70
CA ALA A 28 -13.28 8.97 5.63
C ALA A 28 -13.26 9.59 4.22
N ALA A 29 -12.11 9.61 3.55
CA ALA A 29 -11.95 10.09 2.18
C ALA A 29 -12.86 9.36 1.21
N VAL A 30 -12.84 8.03 1.25
CA VAL A 30 -13.68 7.18 0.39
C VAL A 30 -15.16 7.35 0.74
N GLN A 31 -15.51 7.44 2.03
CA GLN A 31 -16.90 7.68 2.46
C GLN A 31 -17.43 9.03 1.96
N ILE A 32 -16.65 10.11 2.12
CA ILE A 32 -17.00 11.46 1.65
C ILE A 32 -17.09 11.47 0.13
N ALA A 33 -16.11 10.88 -0.57
CA ALA A 33 -16.12 10.78 -2.02
C ALA A 33 -17.33 10.01 -2.53
N THR A 34 -17.70 8.91 -1.88
CA THR A 34 -18.87 8.11 -2.20
C THR A 34 -20.16 8.90 -1.97
N ALA A 35 -20.30 9.57 -0.82
CA ALA A 35 -21.47 10.41 -0.54
C ALA A 35 -21.63 11.55 -1.56
N LEU A 36 -20.52 12.16 -2.00
CA LEU A 36 -20.53 13.18 -3.03
C LEU A 36 -20.86 12.62 -4.42
N ALA A 37 -20.36 11.42 -4.74
CA ALA A 37 -20.61 10.76 -6.02
C ALA A 37 -22.05 10.25 -6.16
N GLN A 38 -22.69 9.87 -5.05
CA GLN A 38 -24.12 9.51 -5.01
C GLN A 38 -25.03 10.63 -5.53
N LEU A 39 -24.68 11.90 -5.32
CA LEU A 39 -25.44 13.04 -5.87
C LEU A 39 -25.45 13.08 -7.39
N ARG A 40 -24.51 12.37 -8.04
CA ARG A 40 -24.34 12.31 -9.49
C ARG A 40 -24.60 10.91 -10.07
N ALA A 41 -25.07 9.96 -9.25
CA ALA A 41 -25.31 8.59 -9.69
C ALA A 41 -26.53 8.52 -10.63
N PRO A 42 -26.37 8.00 -11.87
CA PRO A 42 -27.50 7.76 -12.77
C PRO A 42 -28.42 6.68 -12.19
N LEU A 43 -29.73 6.84 -12.41
CA LEU A 43 -30.76 5.90 -11.95
C LEU A 43 -30.77 4.56 -12.72
N LEU A 44 -30.20 4.56 -13.92
CA LEU A 44 -29.99 3.37 -14.76
C LEU A 44 -28.52 3.36 -15.16
N ARG A 45 -27.85 2.22 -14.97
CA ARG A 45 -26.42 2.07 -15.25
C ARG A 45 -26.16 0.75 -15.96
N SER A 46 -25.35 0.81 -17.00
CA SER A 46 -24.66 -0.37 -17.54
C SER A 46 -23.46 -0.74 -16.65
N ASP A 47 -22.87 -1.91 -16.86
CA ASP A 47 -21.65 -2.32 -16.13
C ASP A 47 -20.50 -1.32 -16.35
N THR A 48 -20.38 -0.77 -17.56
CA THR A 48 -19.39 0.27 -17.89
C THR A 48 -19.62 1.57 -17.10
N ASP A 49 -20.88 1.94 -16.86
CA ASP A 49 -21.22 3.12 -16.05
C ASP A 49 -20.87 2.89 -14.57
N LEU A 50 -21.01 1.65 -14.07
CA LEU A 50 -20.63 1.28 -12.71
C LEU A 50 -19.11 1.36 -12.52
N GLU A 51 -18.33 0.83 -13.45
CA GLU A 51 -16.87 0.92 -13.43
C GLU A 51 -16.39 2.37 -13.48
N SER A 52 -16.94 3.16 -14.39
CA SER A 52 -16.62 4.59 -14.52
C SER A 52 -16.95 5.37 -13.25
N HIS A 53 -18.07 5.03 -12.59
CA HIS A 53 -18.47 5.65 -11.34
C HIS A 53 -17.52 5.26 -10.19
N ALA A 54 -17.10 3.99 -10.11
CA ALA A 54 -16.15 3.53 -9.11
C ALA A 54 -14.78 4.23 -9.26
N LEU A 55 -14.29 4.39 -10.50
CA LEU A 55 -13.08 5.16 -10.80
C LEU A 55 -13.22 6.63 -10.41
N PHE A 56 -14.40 7.23 -10.63
CA PHE A 56 -14.68 8.60 -10.20
C PHE A 56 -14.63 8.77 -8.68
N ILE A 57 -15.26 7.86 -7.91
CA ILE A 57 -15.18 7.86 -6.44
C ILE A 57 -13.72 7.78 -5.99
N ARG A 58 -12.93 6.90 -6.63
CA ARG A 58 -11.51 6.76 -6.31
C ARG A 58 -10.73 8.04 -6.57
N SER A 59 -10.89 8.63 -7.76
CA SER A 59 -10.25 9.91 -8.12
C SER A 59 -10.63 11.04 -7.16
N LEU A 60 -11.88 11.08 -6.71
CA LEU A 60 -12.34 12.09 -5.76
C LEU A 60 -11.75 11.87 -4.36
N ALA A 61 -11.68 10.62 -3.89
CA ALA A 61 -11.02 10.28 -2.62
C ALA A 61 -9.53 10.67 -2.64
N ASP A 62 -8.84 10.38 -3.74
CA ASP A 62 -7.43 10.74 -3.94
C ASP A 62 -7.23 12.26 -3.95
N LYS A 63 -8.17 13.05 -4.50
CA LYS A 63 -8.14 14.53 -4.45
C LYS A 63 -8.40 15.11 -3.08
N LEU A 64 -9.27 14.47 -2.29
CA LEU A 64 -9.59 14.93 -0.93
C LEU A 64 -8.40 14.72 0.03
N PHE A 65 -7.58 13.70 -0.23
CA PHE A 65 -6.44 13.31 0.59
C PHE A 65 -5.23 12.95 -0.29
N PRO A 66 -4.60 13.93 -0.97
CA PRO A 66 -3.52 13.71 -1.93
C PRO A 66 -2.30 13.01 -1.32
N GLU A 67 -2.04 13.21 -0.03
CA GLU A 67 -0.99 12.53 0.71
C GLU A 67 -1.24 11.02 0.88
N PHE A 68 -2.48 10.54 0.74
CA PHE A 68 -2.83 9.11 0.69
C PHE A 68 -2.85 8.56 -0.75
N ALA A 69 -2.94 9.44 -1.74
CA ALA A 69 -2.85 9.11 -3.15
C ALA A 69 -1.40 8.90 -3.62
N SER A 70 -0.40 9.41 -2.88
CA SER A 70 1.00 9.18 -3.25
C SER A 70 1.34 7.69 -3.11
N ASP A 71 1.53 7.07 -4.27
CA ASP A 71 1.83 5.65 -4.39
C ASP A 71 3.27 5.37 -3.98
N VAL A 72 3.43 4.33 -3.17
CA VAL A 72 4.71 3.67 -2.95
C VAL A 72 4.90 2.68 -4.10
N ALA A 73 5.99 2.83 -4.86
CA ALA A 73 6.42 1.86 -5.86
C ALA A 73 7.58 1.02 -5.33
N LEU A 74 7.64 -0.23 -5.78
CA LEU A 74 8.63 -1.20 -5.36
C LEU A 74 9.25 -1.83 -6.60
N GLU A 75 10.56 -1.74 -6.74
CA GLU A 75 11.32 -2.35 -7.83
C GLU A 75 12.34 -3.33 -7.23
N VAL A 76 12.18 -4.61 -7.55
CA VAL A 76 13.04 -5.68 -7.05
C VAL A 76 14.09 -5.98 -8.12
N GLY A 77 15.37 -5.86 -7.76
CA GLY A 77 16.49 -6.22 -8.61
C GLY A 77 16.72 -7.73 -8.69
N PRO A 78 17.62 -8.18 -9.57
CA PRO A 78 18.02 -9.58 -9.63
C PRO A 78 18.83 -9.98 -8.38
N GLU A 79 18.89 -11.29 -8.12
CA GLU A 79 19.82 -11.86 -7.16
C GLU A 79 21.26 -11.82 -7.69
N VAL A 80 22.19 -11.37 -6.83
CA VAL A 80 23.63 -11.35 -7.08
C VAL A 80 24.37 -11.76 -5.82
N ALA A 81 24.96 -12.95 -5.82
CA ALA A 81 25.72 -13.50 -4.69
C ALA A 81 24.93 -13.50 -3.38
N ASP A 82 23.81 -14.25 -3.37
CA ASP A 82 22.90 -14.41 -2.23
C ASP A 82 22.30 -13.09 -1.72
N LYS A 83 22.22 -12.07 -2.58
CA LYS A 83 21.73 -10.72 -2.25
C LYS A 83 20.76 -10.21 -3.29
N ILE A 84 19.67 -9.60 -2.82
CA ILE A 84 18.69 -8.94 -3.66
C ILE A 84 18.52 -7.51 -3.17
N ASN A 85 18.70 -6.55 -4.08
CA ASN A 85 18.41 -5.15 -3.83
C ASN A 85 16.97 -4.82 -4.24
N THR A 86 16.25 -4.10 -3.39
CA THR A 86 14.92 -3.55 -3.68
C THR A 86 14.96 -2.04 -3.53
N GLN A 87 14.44 -1.35 -4.54
CA GLN A 87 14.19 0.08 -4.48
C GLN A 87 12.74 0.33 -4.06
N ILE A 88 12.54 1.18 -3.07
CA ILE A 88 11.25 1.64 -2.59
C ILE A 88 11.15 3.13 -2.94
N VAL A 89 10.16 3.52 -3.73
CA VAL A 89 9.96 4.91 -4.18
C VAL A 89 8.65 5.43 -3.60
N ASP A 90 8.74 6.46 -2.76
CA ASP A 90 7.59 7.24 -2.31
C ASP A 90 7.59 8.60 -3.00
N ASN A 91 6.55 8.85 -3.81
CA ASN A 91 6.40 10.08 -4.58
C ASN A 91 5.78 11.24 -3.78
N SER A 92 5.77 11.17 -2.46
CA SER A 92 5.22 12.23 -1.59
C SER A 92 5.98 13.56 -1.68
N GLY A 93 7.23 13.56 -2.16
CA GLY A 93 8.07 14.76 -2.25
C GLY A 93 8.55 15.30 -0.89
N THR A 94 8.40 14.51 0.18
CA THR A 94 8.80 14.85 1.56
C THR A 94 9.20 13.57 2.32
N TYR A 95 9.49 13.71 3.62
CA TYR A 95 9.68 12.59 4.53
C TYR A 95 8.36 11.85 4.74
N SER A 96 8.37 10.54 4.58
CA SER A 96 7.27 9.65 4.94
C SER A 96 7.74 8.59 5.92
N LEU A 97 6.88 8.25 6.87
CA LEU A 97 7.04 7.05 7.68
C LEU A 97 6.53 5.85 6.89
N LEU A 98 7.39 4.87 6.67
CA LEU A 98 7.05 3.60 6.08
C LEU A 98 7.20 2.48 7.11
N HIS A 99 6.25 1.57 7.08
CA HIS A 99 6.29 0.36 7.88
C HIS A 99 6.51 -0.83 6.95
N CYS A 100 7.69 -1.42 7.04
CA CYS A 100 8.18 -2.41 6.08
C CYS A 100 8.34 -3.77 6.75
N TRP A 101 7.81 -4.84 6.15
CA TRP A 101 8.07 -6.21 6.60
C TRP A 101 8.27 -7.17 5.43
N LEU A 102 9.01 -8.25 5.66
CA LEU A 102 9.08 -9.38 4.75
C LEU A 102 7.90 -10.32 4.99
N ALA A 103 7.28 -10.79 3.91
CA ALA A 103 6.16 -11.72 3.94
C ALA A 103 6.45 -12.95 3.06
N ASP A 104 5.85 -14.09 3.42
CA ASP A 104 5.98 -15.35 2.66
C ASP A 104 5.06 -15.40 1.43
N SER A 105 4.12 -14.45 1.30
CA SER A 105 3.19 -14.35 0.18
C SER A 105 2.70 -12.91 0.00
N LYS A 106 2.23 -12.55 -1.21
CA LYS A 106 1.55 -11.27 -1.46
C LYS A 106 0.26 -11.21 -0.64
N GLY A 107 0.11 -10.19 0.20
CA GLY A 107 -1.01 -10.04 1.15
C GLY A 107 -0.80 -10.75 2.49
N GLY A 108 0.34 -11.40 2.68
CA GLY A 108 0.69 -12.10 3.91
C GLY A 108 1.19 -11.18 5.03
N GLY A 109 1.17 -11.70 6.25
CA GLY A 109 1.80 -11.06 7.40
C GLY A 109 3.33 -11.22 7.38
N GLU A 110 3.96 -10.76 8.46
CA GLU A 110 5.39 -10.95 8.69
C GLU A 110 5.79 -12.43 8.59
N THR A 111 6.87 -12.71 7.86
CA THR A 111 7.43 -14.05 7.70
C THR A 111 7.88 -14.63 9.05
N ALA A 112 7.77 -15.94 9.18
CA ALA A 112 8.34 -16.65 10.33
C ALA A 112 9.87 -16.71 10.25
N LEU A 113 10.43 -16.91 9.05
CA LEU A 113 11.85 -17.12 8.80
C LEU A 113 12.55 -15.80 8.49
N ALA A 114 13.60 -15.48 9.25
CA ALA A 114 14.39 -14.28 8.98
C ALA A 114 15.46 -14.52 7.90
N PRO A 115 15.75 -13.53 7.04
CA PRO A 115 16.96 -13.54 6.23
C PRO A 115 18.22 -13.41 7.09
N ASP A 116 19.37 -13.69 6.49
CA ASP A 116 20.67 -13.58 7.16
C ASP A 116 20.97 -12.13 7.53
N ALA A 117 20.69 -11.20 6.63
CA ALA A 117 20.78 -9.77 6.91
C ALA A 117 19.82 -8.95 6.04
N VAL A 118 19.48 -7.77 6.56
CA VAL A 118 18.84 -6.70 5.79
C VAL A 118 19.61 -5.41 6.04
N THR A 119 20.09 -4.79 4.96
CA THR A 119 20.89 -3.56 5.03
C THR A 119 20.16 -2.45 4.31
N TRP A 120 19.94 -1.34 5.00
CA TRP A 120 19.32 -0.15 4.42
C TRP A 120 20.39 0.78 3.84
N GLY A 121 20.13 1.26 2.62
CA GLY A 121 21.01 2.18 1.91
C GLY A 121 21.17 3.53 2.61
N VAL A 122 22.26 4.22 2.29
CA VAL A 122 22.62 5.52 2.86
C VAL A 122 21.47 6.52 2.71
N GLY A 123 21.19 7.26 3.79
CA GLY A 123 20.11 8.25 3.83
C GLY A 123 18.77 7.71 4.32
N THR A 124 18.61 6.39 4.43
CA THR A 124 17.47 5.80 5.13
C THR A 124 17.66 5.94 6.65
N VAL A 125 16.66 6.50 7.33
CA VAL A 125 16.65 6.54 8.79
C VAL A 125 15.78 5.40 9.31
N ILE A 126 16.40 4.41 9.96
CA ILE A 126 15.69 3.36 10.68
C ILE A 126 15.29 3.95 12.04
N LEU A 127 14.00 4.24 12.22
CA LEU A 127 13.49 4.68 13.52
C LEU A 127 13.44 3.53 14.52
N GLN A 128 13.04 2.35 14.04
CA GLN A 128 12.91 1.18 14.87
C GLN A 128 13.04 -0.10 14.05
N THR A 129 13.81 -1.06 14.58
CA THR A 129 13.72 -2.47 14.19
C THR A 129 12.71 -3.15 15.10
N VAL A 130 11.54 -3.50 14.56
CA VAL A 130 10.44 -4.13 15.32
C VAL A 130 10.76 -5.61 15.53
N THR A 131 11.17 -6.28 14.45
CA THR A 131 11.67 -7.66 14.48
C THR A 131 12.95 -7.72 13.66
N ALA A 132 14.02 -8.25 14.25
CA ALA A 132 15.32 -8.36 13.61
C ALA A 132 15.21 -9.01 12.23
N ASN A 133 15.85 -8.42 11.23
CA ASN A 133 15.90 -8.91 9.84
C ASN A 133 14.55 -9.00 9.11
N LYS A 134 13.42 -8.67 9.75
CA LYS A 134 12.09 -8.93 9.19
C LYS A 134 11.18 -7.73 9.13
N ARG A 135 11.25 -6.82 10.09
CA ARG A 135 10.26 -5.74 10.24
C ARG A 135 10.85 -4.45 10.78
N TYR A 136 10.55 -3.35 10.10
CA TYR A 136 11.18 -2.05 10.29
C TYR A 136 10.15 -0.91 10.22
N LEU A 137 10.41 0.14 11.01
CA LEU A 137 9.86 1.46 10.81
C LEU A 137 10.97 2.35 10.27
N VAL A 138 10.81 2.84 9.05
CA VAL A 138 11.82 3.63 8.35
C VAL A 138 11.23 4.96 7.91
N VAL A 139 12.07 6.00 7.89
CA VAL A 139 11.72 7.30 7.31
C VAL A 139 12.41 7.43 5.97
N THR A 140 11.62 7.77 4.95
CA THR A 140 12.14 8.02 3.60
C THR A 140 13.04 9.25 3.59
N PRO A 141 14.13 9.27 2.80
CA PRO A 141 14.88 10.49 2.56
C PRO A 141 14.04 11.49 1.75
N THR A 142 14.46 12.75 1.68
CA THR A 142 13.77 13.80 0.90
C THR A 142 13.71 13.53 -0.60
N THR A 143 14.55 12.62 -1.10
CA THR A 143 14.50 12.15 -2.49
C THR A 143 13.32 11.21 -2.74
N GLY A 144 12.68 10.68 -1.69
CA GLY A 144 11.61 9.69 -1.78
C GLY A 144 12.10 8.27 -2.10
N VAL A 145 13.40 8.06 -2.32
CA VAL A 145 13.95 6.77 -2.77
C VAL A 145 14.75 6.10 -1.67
N LEU A 146 14.35 4.89 -1.29
CA LEU A 146 15.07 4.01 -0.38
C LEU A 146 15.62 2.83 -1.17
N ASN A 147 16.80 2.38 -0.81
CA ASN A 147 17.34 1.11 -1.27
C ASN A 147 17.51 0.19 -0.08
N VAL A 148 17.10 -1.06 -0.21
CA VAL A 148 17.26 -2.08 0.81
C VAL A 148 17.84 -3.34 0.18
N GLU A 149 18.91 -3.86 0.76
CA GLU A 149 19.52 -5.12 0.39
C GLU A 149 19.08 -6.20 1.37
N VAL A 150 18.58 -7.33 0.86
CA VAL A 150 18.32 -8.54 1.65
C VAL A 150 19.36 -9.57 1.25
N SER A 151 20.01 -10.21 2.21
CA SER A 151 20.90 -11.35 1.97
C SER A 151 20.36 -12.62 2.59
N TYR A 152 20.44 -13.73 1.87
CA TYR A 152 20.03 -15.03 2.36
C TYR A 152 20.70 -16.16 1.57
N THR A 153 21.30 -17.11 2.29
CA THR A 153 21.86 -18.32 1.67
C THR A 153 20.83 -19.46 1.66
N GLY A 154 20.46 -19.91 0.46
CA GLY A 154 19.56 -21.03 0.22
C GLY A 154 18.29 -20.64 -0.55
N ASP A 155 17.43 -21.62 -0.80
CA ASP A 155 16.20 -21.40 -1.56
C ASP A 155 15.14 -20.70 -0.71
N ARG A 156 14.73 -19.50 -1.12
CA ARG A 156 13.60 -18.80 -0.48
C ARG A 156 12.95 -17.78 -1.39
N THR A 157 11.63 -17.68 -1.27
CA THR A 157 10.88 -16.55 -1.84
C THR A 157 10.28 -15.72 -0.73
N TRP A 158 10.51 -14.41 -0.78
CA TRP A 158 9.81 -13.42 0.04
C TRP A 158 9.21 -12.30 -0.79
N TYR A 159 8.41 -11.47 -0.14
CA TYR A 159 7.87 -10.24 -0.67
C TYR A 159 8.06 -9.15 0.36
N TRP A 160 8.47 -7.95 -0.07
CA TRP A 160 8.32 -6.76 0.76
C TRP A 160 6.86 -6.37 0.82
N ALA A 161 6.36 -6.13 2.01
CA ALA A 161 5.12 -5.44 2.26
C ALA A 161 5.46 -4.10 2.91
N VAL A 162 5.02 -3.03 2.28
CA VAL A 162 5.26 -1.66 2.72
C VAL A 162 3.93 -0.98 2.96
N GLU A 163 3.69 -0.66 4.22
CA GLU A 163 2.55 0.12 4.64
C GLU A 163 2.91 1.60 4.72
N ARG A 164 2.07 2.42 4.09
CA ARG A 164 2.05 3.86 4.25
C ARG A 164 0.61 4.29 4.52
N ASN A 165 0.39 4.95 5.66
CA ASN A 165 -0.91 5.44 6.09
C ASN A 165 -2.05 4.40 6.00
N GLY A 166 -1.80 3.15 6.41
CA GLY A 166 -2.79 2.07 6.38
C GLY A 166 -3.01 1.39 5.02
N ARG A 167 -2.32 1.82 3.96
CA ARG A 167 -2.30 1.12 2.66
C ARG A 167 -1.03 0.30 2.54
N VAL A 168 -1.19 -0.99 2.27
CA VAL A 168 -0.08 -1.92 2.07
C VAL A 168 0.14 -2.16 0.58
N VAL A 169 1.36 -1.95 0.12
CA VAL A 169 1.83 -2.31 -1.22
C VAL A 169 2.82 -3.47 -1.09
N HIS A 170 2.73 -4.43 -2.00
CA HIS A 170 3.64 -5.58 -2.03
C HIS A 170 4.57 -5.49 -3.22
N SER A 171 5.83 -5.87 -3.03
CA SER A 171 6.81 -5.97 -4.11
C SER A 171 6.53 -7.19 -4.98
N ASP A 172 7.31 -7.31 -6.05
CA ASP A 172 7.52 -8.60 -6.69
C ASP A 172 8.36 -9.54 -5.83
N ALA A 173 8.49 -10.78 -6.29
CA ALA A 173 9.13 -11.85 -5.52
C ALA A 173 10.64 -11.62 -5.41
N LEU A 174 11.15 -11.65 -4.18
CA LEU A 174 12.56 -11.76 -3.87
C LEU A 174 12.89 -13.26 -3.89
N ASN A 175 13.32 -13.77 -5.04
CA ASN A 175 13.64 -15.18 -5.24
C ASN A 175 15.13 -15.39 -5.03
N PHE A 176 15.50 -16.02 -3.92
CA PHE A 176 16.82 -16.55 -3.66
C PHE A 176 16.88 -17.98 -4.18
N ASN A 177 17.71 -18.22 -5.20
CA ASN A 177 17.93 -19.51 -5.87
C ASN A 177 19.43 -19.63 -6.17
N PRO A 178 20.25 -20.09 -5.20
CA PRO A 178 21.70 -20.24 -5.36
C PRO A 178 22.14 -21.17 -6.50
#